data_AF-A0A7C7UXZ4-F1
#
_entry.id   AF-A0A7C7UXZ4-F1
#
_cell.length_a   1.000
_cell.length_b   1.000
_cell.length_c   1.000
_cell.angle_alpha   90.00
_cell.angle_beta   90.00
_cell.angle_gamma   90.00
#
_symmetry.space_group_name_H-M   'P 1'
#
loop_
_entity.id
_entity.type
_entity.pdbx_description
1 polymer ?
#
loop_
_entity_poly.entity_id
_entity_poly.type
_entity_poly.pdbx_seq_one_letter_code
_entity_poly.pdbx_strand_id
1 'polypeptide(L)' 'MLGIVGIVVVFGMVFGGYKLAGGKFGIIIKALPFEMMMILGAALGAFLIANDKGGIKSTLNGLKRAFKGTTWK' A
#
# COMPACT_ATOMS: atom_id res chain seq x y z
N MET A 1 -1.86 -11.69 -14.82
CA MET A 1 -1.79 -11.69 -13.34
C MET A 1 -3.10 -11.14 -12.81
N LEU A 2 -3.82 -11.88 -11.98
CA LEU A 2 -5.04 -11.44 -11.28
C LEU A 2 -4.80 -10.28 -10.28
N GLY A 3 -3.57 -9.76 -10.15
CA GLY A 3 -3.18 -8.79 -9.13
C GLY A 3 -3.92 -7.46 -9.19
N ILE A 4 -4.07 -6.87 -10.38
CA ILE A 4 -4.83 -5.61 -10.54
C ILE A 4 -6.31 -5.84 -10.21
N VAL A 5 -6.88 -6.97 -10.65
CA VAL A 5 -8.26 -7.36 -10.34
C VAL A 5 -8.42 -7.53 -8.82
N GLY A 6 -7.49 -8.20 -8.15
CA GLY A 6 -7.48 -8.37 -6.71
C GLY A 6 -7.41 -7.04 -5.95
N ILE A 7 -6.57 -6.11 -6.39
CA ILE A 7 -6.48 -4.75 -5.81
C ILE A 7 -7.84 -4.03 -5.92
N VAL A 8 -8.48 -4.08 -7.09
CA VAL A 8 -9.80 -3.46 -7.30
C VAL A 8 -10.86 -4.09 -6.40
N VAL A 9 -10.87 -5.41 -6.26
CA VAL A 9 -11.82 -6.12 -5.38
C VAL A 9 -11.60 -5.75 -3.92
N VAL A 10 -10.35 -5.65 -3.45
CA VAL A 10 -10.04 -5.24 -2.07
C VAL A 10 -10.57 -3.84 -1.79
N PHE A 11 -10.25 -2.86 -2.65
CA PHE A 11 -10.75 -1.50 -2.46
C PHE A 11 -12.28 -1.42 -2.54
N GLY A 12 -12.88 -2.16 -3.47
CA GLY A 12 -14.33 -2.25 -3.61
C GLY A 12 -15.02 -2.82 -2.37
N MET A 13 -14.49 -3.88 -1.78
CA MET A 13 -15.08 -4.50 -0.59
C MET A 13 -14.84 -3.69 0.68
N VAL A 14 -13.65 -3.11 0.86
CA VAL A 14 -13.32 -2.29 2.05
C VAL A 14 -14.12 -1.00 2.06
N PHE A 15 -14.05 -0.20 0.98
CA PHE A 15 -14.77 1.07 0.92
C PHE A 15 -16.27 0.89 0.66
N GLY A 16 -16.64 -0.12 -0.14
CA GLY A 16 -18.04 -0.47 -0.37
C GLY A 16 -18.73 -0.93 0.92
N GLY A 17 -18.11 -1.82 1.68
CA GLY A 17 -18.61 -2.26 3.00
C GLY A 17 -18.73 -1.11 3.99
N TYR A 18 -17.72 -0.23 4.06
CA TYR A 18 -17.77 0.96 4.92
C TYR A 18 -18.93 1.90 4.56
N LYS A 19 -19.19 2.10 3.26
CA LYS A 19 -20.32 2.91 2.79
C LYS A 19 -21.65 2.26 3.13
N LEU A 20 -21.81 0.96 2.87
CA LEU A 20 -23.04 0.21 3.12
C LEU A 20 -23.38 0.16 4.62
N ALA A 21 -22.36 0.14 5.49
CA ALA A 21 -22.52 0.24 6.94
C ALA A 21 -22.91 1.65 7.45
N GLY A 22 -23.12 2.63 6.55
CA GLY A 22 -23.46 4.01 6.91
C GLY A 22 -22.26 4.90 7.24
N GLY A 23 -21.04 4.47 6.91
CA GLY A 23 -19.81 5.22 7.12
C GLY A 23 -19.76 6.54 6.32
N LYS A 24 -19.20 7.59 6.93
CA LYS A 24 -19.04 8.92 6.32
C LYS A 24 -17.62 9.11 5.80
N PHE A 25 -17.45 9.10 4.48
CA PHE A 25 -16.14 9.29 3.84
C PHE A 25 -15.44 10.61 4.23
N GLY A 26 -16.17 11.65 4.61
CA GLY A 26 -15.58 12.93 5.04
C GLY A 26 -14.66 12.80 6.26
N ILE A 27 -14.92 11.83 7.15
CA ILE A 27 -14.06 11.57 8.32
C ILE A 27 -12.75 10.92 7.86
N ILE A 28 -12.86 9.90 7.01
CA ILE A 28 -11.69 9.21 6.44
C ILE A 28 -10.83 10.21 5.67
N ILE A 29 -11.38 10.96 4.73
CA ILE A 29 -10.62 11.89 3.88
C ILE A 29 -9.93 12.99 4.71
N LYS A 30 -10.54 13.44 5.81
CA LYS A 30 -9.93 14.44 6.69
C LYS A 30 -8.77 13.87 7.53
N ALA A 31 -8.91 12.64 8.02
CA ALA A 31 -7.88 11.97 8.82
C ALA A 31 -6.75 11.38 7.96
N LEU A 32 -7.05 10.97 6.74
CA LEU A 32 -6.18 10.22 5.84
C LEU A 32 -4.81 10.87 5.59
N PRO A 33 -4.66 12.19 5.40
CA PRO A 33 -3.33 12.79 5.21
C PRO A 33 -2.41 12.60 6.41
N PHE A 34 -2.94 12.78 7.62
CA PHE A 34 -2.17 12.64 8.86
C PHE A 34 -1.89 11.18 9.18
N GLU A 35 -2.91 10.33 9.05
CA GLU A 35 -2.77 8.89 9.26
C GLU A 35 -1.81 8.25 8.27
N MET A 36 -1.84 8.66 6.99
CA MET A 36 -0.85 8.19 6.01
C MET A 36 0.55 8.64 6.38
N MET A 37 0.76 9.88 6.84
CA MET A 37 2.08 10.33 7.27
C MET A 37 2.58 9.54 8.49
N MET A 38 1.73 9.29 9.48
CA MET A 38 2.09 8.53 10.68
C MET A 38 2.38 7.07 10.34
N ILE A 39 1.48 6.40 9.62
CA ILE A 39 1.59 4.97 9.31
C ILE A 39 2.69 4.71 8.28
N LEU A 40 2.70 5.42 7.15
CA LEU A 40 3.75 5.24 6.13
C LEU A 40 5.10 5.75 6.62
N GLY A 41 5.13 6.87 7.36
CA GLY A 41 6.36 7.38 7.96
C GLY A 41 6.97 6.39 8.95
N ALA A 42 6.14 5.80 9.83
CA ALA A 42 6.59 4.77 10.75
C ALA A 42 7.05 3.50 10.02
N ALA A 43 6.29 3.03 9.01
CA ALA A 43 6.66 1.86 8.23
C ALA A 43 7.98 2.05 7.46
N LEU A 44 8.15 3.20 6.80
CA LEU A 44 9.39 3.53 6.08
C LEU A 44 10.56 3.72 7.06
N GLY A 45 10.34 4.41 8.18
CA GLY A 45 11.35 4.59 9.22
C GLY A 45 11.82 3.25 9.80
N ALA A 46 10.88 2.39 10.18
CA ALA A 46 11.17 1.03 10.66
C ALA A 46 11.89 0.19 9.61
N PHE A 47 11.47 0.28 8.33
CA PHE A 47 12.12 -0.42 7.22
C PHE A 47 13.58 0.04 7.04
N LEU A 48 13.85 1.35 7.12
CA LEU A 48 15.20 1.89 7.01
C LEU A 48 16.08 1.51 8.20
N ILE A 49 15.53 1.45 9.42
CA ILE A 49 16.25 1.01 10.61
C ILE A 49 16.58 -0.49 10.54
N ALA A 50 15.66 -1.30 10.03
CA ALA A 50 15.78 -2.76 10.01
C ALA A 50 16.66 -3.31 8.88
N ASN A 51 17.07 -2.50 7.89
CA ASN A 51 17.75 -2.97 6.69
C ASN A 51 19.03 -2.18 6.39
N ASP A 52 20.02 -2.87 5.81
CA ASP A 52 21.22 -2.25 5.29
C ASP A 52 21.00 -1.69 3.86
N LYS A 53 21.99 -0.94 3.34
CA LYS A 53 21.90 -0.35 1.99
C LYS A 53 21.69 -1.39 0.89
N GLY A 54 22.21 -2.61 1.05
CA GLY A 54 22.01 -3.73 0.13
C GLY A 54 20.57 -4.24 0.15
N GLY A 55 20.03 -4.52 1.34
CA GLY A 55 18.65 -4.97 1.54
C GLY A 55 17.61 -3.96 1.01
N ILE A 56 17.81 -2.67 1.26
CA ILE A 56 16.94 -1.59 0.74
C ILE A 56 16.94 -1.61 -0.80
N LYS A 57 18.12 -1.65 -1.44
CA LYS A 57 18.23 -1.65 -2.91
C LYS A 57 17.60 -2.89 -3.55
N SER A 58 17.79 -4.06 -2.94
CA SER A 58 17.19 -5.31 -3.41
C SER A 58 15.66 -5.26 -3.31
N THR A 59 15.12 -4.77 -2.19
CA THR A 59 13.67 -4.61 -1.99
C THR A 59 13.06 -3.66 -3.02
N LEU A 60 13.69 -2.52 -3.30
CA LEU A 60 13.22 -1.59 -4.33
C LEU A 60 13.19 -2.21 -5.74
N ASN A 61 14.19 -3.03 -6.07
CA ASN A 61 14.21 -3.76 -7.34
C ASN A 61 13.13 -4.85 -7.41
N GLY A 62 12.90 -5.55 -6.30
CA GLY A 62 11.80 -6.51 -6.14
C GLY A 62 10.44 -5.87 -6.31
N LEU A 63 10.22 -4.70 -5.69
CA LEU A 63 8.99 -3.92 -5.82
C LEU A 63 8.72 -3.54 -7.28
N LYS A 64 9.74 -3.05 -7.99
CA LYS A 64 9.63 -2.72 -9.43
C LYS A 64 9.24 -3.93 -10.27
N ARG A 65 9.80 -5.11 -9.97
CA ARG A 65 9.45 -6.37 -10.65
C ARG A 65 8.02 -6.80 -10.36
N ALA A 66 7.55 -6.65 -9.12
CA ALA A 66 6.19 -7.00 -8.72
C ALA A 66 5.12 -6.19 -9.50
N PHE A 67 5.38 -4.90 -9.76
CA PHE A 67 4.46 -4.05 -10.52
C PHE A 67 4.62 -4.11 -12.04
N LYS A 68 5.84 -4.28 -12.57
CA LYS A 68 6.07 -4.42 -14.04
C LYS A 68 5.69 -5.79 -14.60
N GLY A 69 5.46 -6.78 -13.73
CA GLY A 69 5.30 -8.17 -14.16
C GLY A 69 6.65 -8.80 -14.48
N THR A 70 6.66 -10.13 -14.62
CA THR A 70 7.89 -10.88 -14.84
C THR A 70 8.49 -10.55 -16.21
N THR A 71 9.61 -9.83 -16.25
CA THR A 71 10.50 -9.83 -17.41
C THR A 71 11.34 -11.11 -17.37
N TRP A 72 10.71 -12.26 -17.60
CA TRP A 72 11.47 -13.42 -18.05
C TRP A 72 11.83 -13.17 -19.51
N LYS A 73 13.12 -13.15 -19.81
CA LYS A 73 13.63 -13.38 -21.16
C LYS A 73 14.24 -14.77 -21.16
#